data_AF-A0A0S3UA57-F1
#
_entry.id   AF-A0A0S3UA57-F1
#
_cell.length_a   1.000
_cell.length_b   1.000
_cell.length_c   1.000
_cell.angle_alpha   90.00
_cell.angle_beta   90.00
_cell.angle_gamma   90.00
#
_symmetry.space_group_name_H-M   'P 1'
#
loop_
_entity.id
_entity.type
_entity.pdbx_description
1 polymer ?
#
loop_
_entity_poly.entity_id
_entity_poly.type
_entity_poly.pdbx_seq_one_letter_code
_entity_poly.pdbx_strand_id
1 'polypeptide(L)'
;MADNNELFFKQASDLLSKIEIRYMQAEFDDQIELKDERDRAMTIYSQARLAILKQNIACTDADIQKMKELRQKIDRSPDILQVVSTVASFTVFMRSRFLL
;
A
#
# COMPACT_ATOMS: atom_id res chain seq x y z
N MET A 1 2.98 -16.21 15.27
CA MET A 1 3.95 -15.84 14.20
C MET A 1 3.32 -15.85 12.80
N ALA A 2 2.47 -16.84 12.44
CA ALA A 2 1.70 -16.78 11.18
C ALA A 2 0.66 -15.62 11.14
N ASP A 3 0.13 -15.23 12.30
CA ASP A 3 -0.90 -14.18 12.45
C ASP A 3 -0.45 -12.81 11.90
N ASN A 4 0.77 -12.38 12.19
CA ASN A 4 1.21 -11.04 11.78
C ASN A 4 1.43 -10.91 10.27
N ASN A 5 1.90 -11.96 9.60
CA ASN A 5 2.05 -11.96 8.14
C ASN A 5 0.68 -11.92 7.47
N GLU A 6 -0.27 -12.74 7.95
CA GLU A 6 -1.65 -12.74 7.45
C GLU A 6 -2.33 -11.39 7.67
N LEU A 7 -2.21 -10.83 8.88
CA LEU A 7 -2.76 -9.53 9.22
C LEU A 7 -2.13 -8.43 8.36
N PHE A 8 -0.82 -8.46 8.16
CA PHE A 8 -0.12 -7.53 7.27
C PHE A 8 -0.65 -7.60 5.84
N PHE A 9 -0.76 -8.80 5.26
CA PHE A 9 -1.28 -8.97 3.90
C PHE A 9 -2.73 -8.52 3.77
N LYS A 10 -3.55 -8.75 4.80
CA LYS A 10 -4.92 -8.23 4.84
C LYS A 10 -4.93 -6.70 4.82
N GLN A 11 -4.14 -6.05 5.69
CA GLN A 11 -4.08 -4.59 5.73
C GLN A 11 -3.56 -3.98 4.41
N ALA A 12 -2.53 -4.59 3.82
CA ALA A 12 -1.97 -4.13 2.55
C ALA A 12 -2.97 -4.30 1.38
N SER A 13 -3.69 -5.42 1.36
CA SER A 13 -4.73 -5.67 0.35
C SER A 13 -5.90 -4.69 0.50
N ASP A 14 -6.37 -4.46 1.72
CA ASP A 14 -7.40 -3.44 2.01
C ASP A 14 -6.97 -2.05 1.51
N LEU A 15 -5.71 -1.68 1.73
CA LEU A 15 -5.16 -0.40 1.29
C LEU A 15 -5.14 -0.29 -0.24
N LEU A 16 -4.66 -1.33 -0.95
CA LEU A 16 -4.66 -1.35 -2.42
C LEU A 16 -6.07 -1.30 -3.00
N SER A 17 -7.03 -2.01 -2.40
CA SER A 17 -8.43 -1.92 -2.80
C SER A 17 -8.99 -0.51 -2.63
N LYS A 18 -8.63 0.21 -1.57
CA LYS A 18 -9.04 1.61 -1.39
C LYS A 18 -8.42 2.53 -2.43
N ILE A 19 -7.15 2.32 -2.79
CA ILE A 19 -6.51 3.09 -3.87
C ILE A 19 -7.25 2.87 -5.19
N GLU A 20 -7.60 1.62 -5.50
CA GLU A 20 -8.35 1.29 -6.72
C GLU A 20 -9.74 1.95 -6.72
N ILE A 21 -10.44 1.93 -5.59
CA ILE A 21 -11.74 2.62 -5.46
C ILE A 21 -11.58 4.12 -5.70
N ARG A 22 -10.57 4.77 -5.10
CA ARG A 22 -10.31 6.19 -5.31
C ARG A 22 -9.99 6.50 -6.76
N TYR A 23 -9.20 5.67 -7.42
CA TYR A 23 -8.90 5.77 -8.85
C TYR A 23 -10.17 5.67 -9.70
N MET A 24 -11.02 4.66 -9.47
CA MET A 24 -12.26 4.50 -10.22
C MET A 24 -13.27 5.63 -10.02
N GLN A 25 -13.24 6.30 -8.87
CA GLN A 25 -14.12 7.43 -8.53
C GLN A 25 -13.56 8.80 -8.95
N ALA A 26 -12.28 8.86 -9.31
CA ALA A 26 -11.61 10.10 -9.67
C ALA A 26 -12.02 10.56 -11.08
N GLU A 27 -11.99 11.89 -11.30
CA GLU A 27 -12.11 12.49 -12.63
C GLU A 27 -10.89 12.13 -13.50
N PHE A 28 -10.99 12.33 -14.81
CA PHE A 28 -9.96 11.88 -15.76
C PHE A 28 -8.55 12.40 -15.46
N ASP A 29 -8.42 13.70 -15.11
CA ASP A 29 -7.13 14.29 -14.80
C ASP A 29 -6.53 13.69 -13.51
N ASP A 30 -7.35 13.54 -12.48
CA ASP A 30 -6.99 12.91 -11.20
C ASP A 30 -6.63 11.42 -11.38
N GLN A 31 -7.30 10.72 -12.30
CA GLN A 31 -6.95 9.35 -12.68
C GLN A 31 -5.56 9.29 -13.29
N ILE A 32 -5.21 10.21 -14.20
CA ILE A 32 -3.88 10.28 -14.78
C ILE A 32 -2.83 10.46 -13.69
N GLU A 33 -3.07 11.38 -12.74
CA GLU A 33 -2.15 11.63 -11.63
C GLU A 33 -1.96 10.40 -10.72
N LEU A 34 -3.05 9.69 -10.41
CA LEU A 34 -3.00 8.53 -9.51
C LEU A 34 -2.48 7.26 -10.19
N LYS A 35 -2.63 7.14 -11.51
CA LYS A 35 -2.32 5.92 -12.27
C LYS A 35 -0.90 5.42 -12.03
N ASP A 36 0.08 6.29 -12.19
CA ASP A 36 1.50 5.89 -12.16
C ASP A 36 1.89 5.39 -10.77
N GLU A 37 1.49 6.10 -9.72
CA GLU A 37 1.79 5.70 -8.34
C GLU A 37 1.01 4.44 -7.93
N ARG A 38 -0.24 4.27 -8.39
CA ARG A 38 -1.02 3.06 -8.18
C ARG A 38 -0.35 1.83 -8.80
N ASP A 39 0.01 1.92 -10.08
CA ASP A 39 0.63 0.81 -10.82
C ASP A 39 1.98 0.42 -10.19
N ARG A 40 2.72 1.43 -9.72
CA ARG A 40 3.95 1.23 -8.96
C ARG A 40 3.73 0.54 -7.63
N ALA A 41 2.72 0.95 -6.86
CA ALA A 41 2.36 0.35 -5.59
C ALA A 41 1.96 -1.13 -5.75
N MET A 42 1.17 -1.47 -6.77
CA MET A 42 0.80 -2.85 -7.08
C MET A 42 2.02 -3.72 -7.42
N THR A 43 2.93 -3.18 -8.24
CA THR A 43 4.16 -3.87 -8.62
C THR A 43 5.06 -4.13 -7.42
N ILE A 44 5.32 -3.09 -6.61
CA ILE A 44 6.18 -3.18 -5.43
C ILE A 44 5.57 -4.11 -4.37
N TYR A 45 4.26 -4.06 -4.16
CA TYR A 45 3.59 -4.98 -3.24
C TYR A 45 3.72 -6.44 -3.70
N SER A 46 3.57 -6.70 -5.00
CA SER A 46 3.72 -8.06 -5.55
C SER A 46 5.13 -8.60 -5.32
N GLN A 47 6.15 -7.77 -5.55
CA GLN A 47 7.55 -8.11 -5.27
C GLN A 47 7.78 -8.36 -3.78
N ALA A 48 7.31 -7.46 -2.91
CA ALA A 48 7.49 -7.57 -1.47
C ALA A 48 6.76 -8.79 -0.90
N ARG A 49 5.56 -9.09 -1.39
CA ARG A 49 4.82 -10.32 -1.02
C ARG A 49 5.61 -11.57 -1.37
N LEU A 50 6.22 -11.62 -2.56
CA LEU A 50 7.10 -12.73 -2.94
C LEU A 50 8.33 -12.81 -2.03
N ALA A 51 8.96 -11.68 -1.69
CA ALA A 51 10.10 -11.65 -0.78
C ALA A 51 9.72 -12.16 0.62
N ILE A 52 8.60 -11.68 1.19
CA ILE A 52 8.10 -12.12 2.49
C ILE A 52 7.88 -13.63 2.51
N LEU A 53 7.23 -14.19 1.49
CA LEU A 53 6.92 -15.62 1.42
C LEU A 53 8.16 -16.48 1.14
N LYS A 54 9.04 -16.07 0.21
CA LYS A 54 10.19 -16.89 -0.21
C LYS A 54 11.38 -16.79 0.72
N GLN A 55 11.57 -15.64 1.37
CA GLN A 55 12.68 -15.39 2.30
C GLN A 55 12.24 -15.54 3.77
N ASN A 56 10.98 -15.94 4.00
CA ASN A 56 10.39 -16.16 5.31
C ASN A 56 10.53 -14.93 6.25
N ILE A 57 10.32 -13.74 5.69
CA ILE A 57 10.40 -12.49 6.45
C ILE A 57 9.20 -12.43 7.39
N ALA A 58 9.46 -12.21 8.68
CA ALA A 58 8.41 -11.97 9.66
C ALA A 58 7.99 -10.49 9.63
N CYS A 59 6.70 -10.25 9.43
CA CYS A 59 6.07 -8.95 9.64
C CYS A 59 5.93 -8.69 11.15
N THR A 60 6.23 -7.47 11.54
CA THR A 60 6.20 -7.00 12.92
C THR A 60 4.90 -6.24 13.20
N ASP A 61 4.61 -5.98 14.48
CA ASP A 61 3.48 -5.14 14.88
C ASP A 61 3.64 -3.70 14.34
N ALA A 62 4.88 -3.22 14.20
CA ALA A 62 5.17 -1.93 13.59
C ALA A 62 4.81 -1.91 12.10
N ASP A 63 5.06 -3.01 11.37
CA ASP A 63 4.68 -3.14 9.96
C ASP A 63 3.14 -3.09 9.81
N ILE A 64 2.42 -3.79 10.69
CA ILE A 64 0.95 -3.76 10.73
C ILE A 64 0.43 -2.36 11.06
N GLN A 65 1.02 -1.71 12.07
CA GLN A 65 0.63 -0.37 12.49
C GLN A 65 0.85 0.64 11.36
N LYS A 66 1.96 0.53 10.61
CA LYS A 66 2.23 1.37 9.45
C LYS A 66 1.16 1.21 8.36
N MET A 67 0.69 -0.02 8.12
CA MET A 67 -0.41 -0.26 7.17
C MET A 67 -1.72 0.35 7.64
N LYS A 68 -2.05 0.25 8.93
CA LYS A 68 -3.24 0.89 9.52
C LYS A 68 -3.19 2.41 9.36
N GLU A 69 -2.04 3.02 9.62
CA GLU A 69 -1.82 4.47 9.45
C GLU A 69 -2.01 4.91 8.01
N LEU A 70 -1.37 4.22 7.06
CA LEU A 70 -1.51 4.55 5.64
C LEU A 70 -2.95 4.39 5.15
N ARG A 71 -3.66 3.36 5.62
CA ARG A 71 -5.07 3.16 5.32
C ARG A 71 -5.94 4.30 5.86
N GLN A 72 -5.72 4.71 7.11
CA GLN A 72 -6.42 5.85 7.72
C GLN A 72 -6.14 7.16 6.99
N LYS A 73 -4.93 7.35 6.45
CA LYS A 73 -4.61 8.52 5.63
C LYS A 73 -5.48 8.55 4.37
N ILE A 74 -5.55 7.45 3.61
CA ILE A 74 -6.43 7.37 2.43
C ILE A 74 -7.90 7.62 2.80
N ASP A 75 -8.38 7.10 3.93
CA ASP A 75 -9.76 7.31 4.38
C ASP A 75 -10.08 8.79 4.68
N ARG A 76 -9.07 9.54 5.13
CA ARG A 76 -9.21 10.96 5.51
C ARG A 76 -8.82 11.92 4.39
N SER A 77 -8.22 11.44 3.30
CA SER A 77 -7.82 12.29 2.18
C SER A 77 -9.04 12.84 1.44
N PRO A 78 -9.27 14.17 1.46
CA PRO A 78 -10.37 14.79 0.73
C PRO A 78 -10.03 14.98 -0.75
N ASP A 79 -8.74 15.07 -1.10
CA ASP A 79 -8.23 15.34 -2.44
C ASP A 79 -7.32 14.21 -2.96
N ILE A 80 -7.12 14.18 -4.29
CA ILE A 80 -6.33 13.14 -4.96
C ILE A 80 -4.84 13.24 -4.65
N LEU A 81 -4.28 14.44 -4.48
CA LEU A 81 -2.85 14.64 -4.22
C LEU A 81 -2.43 14.00 -2.89
N GLN A 82 -3.29 14.05 -1.88
CA GLN A 82 -3.09 13.35 -0.61
C GLN A 82 -3.17 11.83 -0.78
N VAL A 83 -4.03 11.33 -1.67
CA VAL A 83 -4.07 9.91 -2.02
C VAL A 83 -2.75 9.53 -2.68
N VAL A 84 -2.31 10.24 -3.73
CA VAL A 84 -1.03 10.02 -4.43
C VAL A 84 0.15 9.99 -3.45
N SER A 85 0.24 10.97 -2.55
CA SER A 85 1.29 11.05 -1.53
C SER A 85 1.26 9.84 -0.57
N THR A 86 0.06 9.36 -0.23
CA THR A 86 -0.11 8.17 0.61
C THR A 86 0.29 6.89 -0.13
N VAL A 87 -0.02 6.78 -1.42
CA VAL A 87 0.42 5.66 -2.29
C VAL A 87 1.94 5.66 -2.41
N ALA A 88 2.56 6.81 -2.67
CA ALA A 88 4.01 6.93 -2.71
C ALA A 88 4.65 6.51 -1.37
N SER A 89 4.07 6.94 -0.25
CA SER A 89 4.52 6.54 1.10
C SER A 89 4.43 5.03 1.32
N PHE A 90 3.37 4.39 0.83
CA PHE A 90 3.23 2.94 0.86
C PHE A 90 4.34 2.27 0.03
N THR A 91 4.55 2.72 -1.20
CA THR A 91 5.60 2.20 -2.10
C THR A 91 6.98 2.27 -1.46
N VAL A 92 7.33 3.42 -0.88
CA VAL A 92 8.63 3.62 -0.18
C VAL A 92 8.75 2.68 1.00
N PHE A 93 7.72 2.57 1.83
CA PHE A 93 7.72 1.65 2.97
C PHE A 93 7.96 0.20 2.53
N MET A 94 7.17 -0.30 1.58
CA MET A 94 7.27 -1.67 1.08
C MET A 94 8.67 -1.97 0.53
N ARG A 95 9.23 -1.05 -0.24
CA ARG A 95 10.58 -1.19 -0.79
C ARG A 95 11.64 -1.22 0.30
N SER A 96 11.59 -0.25 1.22
CA SER A 96 12.59 -0.11 2.29
C SER A 96 12.59 -1.28 3.28
N ARG A 97 11.42 -1.89 3.51
CA ARG A 97 11.24 -2.90 4.54
C ARG A 97 11.45 -4.33 4.06
N PHE A 98 11.16 -4.61 2.78
CA PHE A 98 11.08 -5.98 2.27
C PHE A 98 11.91 -6.25 1.01
N LEU A 99 12.44 -5.21 0.35
CA LEU A 99 13.14 -5.35 -0.95
C LEU A 99 14.56 -4.76 -0.95
N LEU A 100 14.97 -4.08 0.13
CA LEU A 100 16.32 -3.62 0.39
C LEU A 100 16.88 -4.40 1.58
#